data_AF-A0A6B0YXZ7-F1
#
_entry.id   AF-A0A6B0YXZ7-F1
#
_cell.length_a   1.000
_cell.length_b   1.000
_cell.length_c   1.000
_cell.angle_alpha   90.00
_cell.angle_beta   90.00
_cell.angle_gamma   90.00
#
_symmetry.space_group_name_H-M   'P 1'
#
loop_
_entity.id
_entity.type
_entity.pdbx_description
1 polymer ?
#
loop_
_entity_poly.entity_id
_entity_poly.type
_entity_poly.pdbx_seq_one_letter_code
_entity_poly.pdbx_strand_id
1 'polypeptide(L)'
;MVAEPEPQAAAEPVVEAVAEPEAEAVAEAETATDSAGPESDAGGSQQEQTAPTFNRVEGPAIFNRAKQGNQRRNPRHVGNDVRIDEIDYKNVQVLSRFVDNYGRIHNRRKTRVTAKMQRKVTRAIKRARHLALMPYTGEHIRITGRRG
;
A
#
# COMPACT_ATOMS: atom_id res chain seq x y z
N MET A 1 1.03 52.83 -34.95
CA MET A 1 0.24 51.58 -34.89
C MET A 1 0.56 50.78 -36.14
N VAL A 2 1.61 49.97 -36.09
CA VAL A 2 1.92 48.95 -37.11
C VAL A 2 2.03 47.66 -36.33
N ALA A 3 1.15 46.72 -36.66
CA ALA A 3 0.97 45.46 -35.96
C ALA A 3 2.16 44.54 -36.24
N GLU A 4 2.90 44.19 -35.18
CA GLU A 4 3.77 43.01 -35.20
C GLU A 4 2.91 41.77 -34.95
N PRO A 5 2.93 40.77 -35.86
CA PRO A 5 2.20 39.53 -35.67
C PRO A 5 2.92 38.61 -34.68
N GLU A 6 2.16 38.09 -33.71
CA GLU A 6 2.60 37.06 -32.78
C GLU A 6 3.00 35.75 -33.51
N PRO A 7 4.17 35.16 -33.24
CA PRO A 7 4.46 33.81 -33.71
C PRO A 7 3.81 32.77 -32.79
N GLN A 8 2.62 32.31 -33.19
CA GLN A 8 2.04 31.05 -32.71
C GLN A 8 2.84 29.88 -33.31
N ALA A 9 3.71 29.27 -32.52
CA ALA A 9 4.36 28.01 -32.85
C ALA A 9 4.15 27.02 -31.69
N ALA A 10 2.96 26.45 -31.64
CA ALA A 10 2.71 25.19 -30.95
C ALA A 10 3.34 24.08 -31.81
N ALA A 11 4.44 23.51 -31.33
CA ALA A 11 5.01 22.27 -31.85
C ALA A 11 4.90 21.18 -30.77
N GLU A 12 4.38 20.05 -31.22
CA GLU A 12 3.84 18.92 -30.49
C GLU A 12 4.90 18.12 -29.71
N PRO A 13 4.61 17.56 -28.53
CA PRO A 13 5.46 16.53 -27.95
C PRO A 13 5.19 15.19 -28.63
N VAL A 14 6.16 14.74 -29.42
CA VAL A 14 6.24 13.38 -29.97
C VAL A 14 6.24 12.37 -28.81
N VAL A 15 5.14 11.64 -28.67
CA VAL A 15 5.01 10.49 -27.76
C VAL A 15 5.42 9.23 -28.50
N GLU A 16 6.66 8.77 -28.27
CA GLU A 16 7.14 7.50 -28.78
C GLU A 16 6.65 6.36 -27.87
N ALA A 17 5.61 5.69 -28.35
CA ALA A 17 5.09 4.45 -27.81
C ALA A 17 6.07 3.31 -28.11
N VAL A 18 6.63 2.70 -27.06
CA VAL A 18 7.39 1.45 -27.16
C VAL A 18 6.65 0.37 -26.39
N ALA A 19 5.91 -0.42 -27.19
CA ALA A 19 5.72 -1.87 -27.14
C ALA A 19 5.73 -2.58 -25.77
N GLU A 20 4.55 -3.08 -25.40
CA GLU A 20 4.39 -4.31 -24.62
C GLU A 20 4.82 -5.52 -25.48
N PRO A 21 5.49 -6.53 -24.90
CA PRO A 21 5.39 -7.89 -25.40
C PRO A 21 4.66 -8.82 -24.42
N GLU A 22 3.64 -9.47 -25.00
CA GLU A 22 2.93 -10.65 -24.56
C GLU A 22 3.85 -11.89 -24.43
N ALA A 23 3.27 -13.00 -23.94
CA ALA A 23 3.79 -14.37 -23.77
C ALA A 23 4.33 -14.69 -22.35
N GLU A 24 4.01 -15.80 -21.69
CA GLU A 24 3.34 -17.04 -22.12
C GLU A 24 2.91 -17.83 -20.87
N ALA A 25 1.75 -18.48 -20.95
CA ALA A 25 1.27 -19.46 -19.99
C ALA A 25 1.99 -20.80 -20.24
N VAL A 26 2.38 -21.50 -19.17
CA VAL A 26 2.83 -22.90 -19.26
C VAL A 26 1.95 -23.74 -18.35
N ALA A 27 1.15 -24.59 -18.97
CA ALA A 27 0.36 -25.65 -18.38
C ALA A 27 0.98 -27.02 -18.76
N GLU A 28 0.51 -28.06 -18.06
CA GLU A 28 0.61 -29.50 -18.39
C GLU A 28 1.89 -30.25 -17.99
N ALA A 29 1.71 -31.18 -17.05
CA ALA A 29 2.09 -32.59 -17.24
C ALA A 29 1.36 -33.46 -16.21
N GLU A 30 0.27 -34.07 -16.65
CA GLU A 30 -0.28 -35.28 -16.06
C GLU A 30 0.53 -36.48 -16.57
N THR A 31 0.96 -37.37 -15.67
CA THR A 31 1.25 -38.77 -16.04
C THR A 31 0.66 -39.68 -14.97
N ALA A 32 -0.53 -40.19 -15.27
CA ALA A 32 -1.04 -41.42 -14.69
C ALA A 32 -0.21 -42.60 -15.19
N THR A 33 0.07 -43.55 -14.29
CA THR A 33 -0.10 -45.02 -14.42
C THR A 33 0.90 -45.72 -13.50
N ASP A 34 0.42 -46.44 -12.49
CA ASP A 34 0.77 -47.85 -12.39
C ASP A 34 -0.35 -48.63 -11.70
N SER A 35 -0.59 -49.78 -12.30
CA SER A 35 -1.58 -50.81 -12.08
C SER A 35 -1.34 -51.67 -10.83
N ALA A 36 -2.44 -52.26 -10.35
CA ALA A 36 -2.57 -53.62 -9.81
C ALA A 36 -3.19 -53.70 -8.39
N GLY A 37 -4.42 -54.21 -8.32
CA GLY A 37 -4.99 -54.79 -7.09
C GLY A 37 -4.34 -56.15 -6.78
N PRO A 38 -4.60 -56.75 -5.59
CA PRO A 38 -5.89 -57.41 -5.40
C PRO A 38 -6.51 -57.28 -4.00
N GLU A 39 -7.82 -57.53 -3.96
CA GLU A 39 -8.64 -57.68 -2.78
C GLU A 39 -8.29 -58.99 -2.04
N SER A 40 -8.13 -58.94 -0.72
CA SER A 40 -8.31 -60.12 0.13
C SER A 40 -8.71 -59.71 1.56
N ASP A 41 -9.92 -60.13 1.89
CA ASP A 41 -10.57 -60.18 3.20
C ASP A 41 -9.71 -60.86 4.28
N ALA A 42 -9.58 -60.24 5.46
CA ALA A 42 -9.53 -60.93 6.75
C ALA A 42 -9.54 -59.91 7.90
N GLY A 43 -10.54 -60.02 8.78
CA GLY A 43 -10.70 -59.18 9.95
C GLY A 43 -9.53 -59.26 10.93
N GLY A 44 -9.19 -58.10 11.50
CA GLY A 44 -8.24 -57.93 12.58
C GLY A 44 -8.63 -56.71 13.40
N SER A 45 -9.50 -56.93 14.37
CA SER A 45 -9.78 -56.00 15.46
C SER A 45 -8.48 -55.77 16.26
N GLN A 46 -8.03 -54.51 16.36
CA GLN A 46 -7.63 -53.87 17.63
C GLN A 46 -7.06 -52.45 17.41
N GLN A 47 -7.89 -51.48 17.78
CA GLN A 47 -7.59 -50.24 18.52
C GLN A 47 -6.45 -49.34 18.00
N GLU A 48 -6.81 -48.41 17.11
CA GLU A 48 -6.10 -47.15 16.96
C GLU A 48 -6.31 -46.29 18.21
N GLN A 49 -5.21 -46.01 18.91
CA GLN A 49 -5.18 -44.93 19.88
C GLN A 49 -5.21 -43.60 19.11
N THR A 50 -6.40 -43.14 18.72
CA THR A 50 -6.58 -41.77 18.25
C THR A 50 -6.22 -40.85 19.40
N ALA A 51 -5.29 -39.92 19.18
CA ALA A 51 -4.81 -38.97 20.17
C ALA A 51 -5.98 -38.38 20.98
N PRO A 52 -5.84 -38.16 22.31
CA PRO A 52 -6.91 -37.53 23.07
C PRO A 52 -7.21 -36.19 22.42
N THR A 53 -8.43 -36.04 21.93
CA THR A 53 -8.97 -34.74 21.57
C THR A 53 -8.95 -33.93 22.86
N PHE A 54 -7.90 -33.12 23.02
CA PHE A 54 -7.79 -32.22 24.15
C PHE A 54 -9.01 -31.32 24.07
N ASN A 55 -10.01 -31.57 24.92
CA ASN A 55 -11.27 -30.84 24.92
C ASN A 55 -10.92 -29.35 24.93
N ARG A 56 -11.14 -28.68 23.80
CA ARG A 56 -10.92 -27.26 23.68
C ARG A 56 -12.00 -26.60 24.52
N VAL A 57 -11.72 -26.40 25.81
CA VAL A 57 -12.57 -25.65 26.71
C VAL A 57 -12.65 -24.24 26.13
N GLU A 58 -13.81 -23.90 25.57
CA GLU A 58 -14.07 -22.53 25.13
C GLU A 58 -13.96 -21.63 26.36
N GLY A 59 -12.97 -20.73 26.35
CA GLY A 59 -12.78 -19.77 27.43
C GLY A 59 -14.05 -18.93 27.64
N PRO A 60 -14.35 -18.50 28.88
CA PRO A 60 -15.61 -17.83 29.18
C PRO A 60 -15.75 -16.52 28.38
N ALA A 61 -17.00 -16.16 28.04
CA ALA A 61 -17.34 -15.07 27.12
C ALA A 61 -16.76 -13.69 27.49
N ILE A 62 -16.32 -13.50 28.74
CA ILE A 62 -15.54 -12.34 29.19
C ILE A 62 -14.21 -12.16 28.45
N PHE A 63 -13.56 -13.25 28.02
CA PHE A 63 -12.34 -13.23 27.21
C PHE A 63 -12.64 -13.22 25.72
N ASN A 64 -13.82 -13.73 25.32
CA ASN A 64 -14.35 -13.56 23.96
C ASN A 64 -14.94 -12.16 23.84
N ARG A 65 -14.09 -11.13 23.97
CA ARG A 65 -14.44 -9.79 23.53
C ARG A 65 -14.75 -9.89 22.05
N ALA A 66 -16.04 -9.96 21.75
CA ALA A 66 -16.56 -10.09 20.42
C ALA A 66 -15.80 -9.14 19.50
N LYS A 67 -15.39 -9.64 18.34
CA LYS A 67 -14.93 -8.87 17.17
C LYS A 67 -16.00 -7.89 16.65
N GLN A 68 -16.95 -7.48 17.49
CA GLN A 68 -17.95 -6.48 17.19
C GLN A 68 -17.32 -5.12 17.44
N GLY A 69 -17.02 -4.43 16.34
CA GLY A 69 -16.82 -2.99 16.38
C GLY A 69 -15.44 -2.54 15.95
N ASN A 70 -15.20 -2.53 14.62
CA ASN A 70 -14.66 -1.32 14.02
C ASN A 70 -15.05 -1.16 12.54
N GLN A 71 -16.32 -1.37 12.20
CA GLN A 71 -16.87 -0.89 10.92
C GLN A 71 -17.16 0.62 10.95
N ARG A 72 -16.51 1.40 11.83
CA ARG A 72 -16.90 2.81 12.04
C ARG A 72 -15.77 3.76 11.69
N ARG A 73 -16.01 4.39 10.53
CA ARG A 73 -15.41 5.62 9.98
C ARG A 73 -14.07 5.39 9.31
N ASN A 74 -14.14 5.17 8.00
CA ASN A 74 -13.00 5.31 7.10
C ASN A 74 -12.44 6.74 7.25
N PRO A 75 -11.30 6.94 7.92
CA PRO A 75 -10.69 8.27 7.98
C PRO A 75 -10.31 8.64 6.55
N ARG A 76 -10.56 9.89 6.14
CA ARG A 76 -10.18 10.38 4.80
C ARG A 76 -8.71 10.02 4.57
N HIS A 77 -8.47 9.20 3.55
CA HIS A 77 -7.15 8.67 3.23
C HIS A 77 -6.27 9.79 2.71
N VAL A 78 -5.14 10.02 3.37
CA VAL A 78 -4.20 11.05 2.94
C VAL A 78 -3.16 10.40 2.01
N GLY A 79 -3.28 10.64 0.71
CA GLY A 79 -2.26 10.29 -0.28
C GLY A 79 -2.50 9.02 -1.11
N ASN A 80 -3.73 8.52 -1.22
CA ASN A 80 -4.07 7.44 -2.17
C ASN A 80 -4.16 7.94 -3.63
N ASP A 81 -4.28 9.25 -3.81
CA ASP A 81 -4.36 9.95 -5.10
C ASP A 81 -2.99 10.26 -5.72
N VAL A 82 -1.90 10.13 -4.94
CA VAL A 82 -0.55 10.52 -5.35
C VAL A 82 0.17 9.34 -5.99
N ARG A 83 0.70 9.53 -7.20
CA ARG A 83 1.50 8.51 -7.88
C ARG A 83 2.91 8.47 -7.30
N ILE A 84 3.58 7.32 -7.39
CA ILE A 84 4.94 7.16 -6.85
C ILE A 84 5.91 8.13 -7.51
N ASP A 85 5.76 8.42 -8.80
CA ASP A 85 6.69 9.24 -9.58
C ASP A 85 6.59 10.74 -9.27
N GLU A 86 5.43 11.19 -8.81
CA GLU A 86 5.18 12.58 -8.41
C GLU A 86 5.86 12.96 -7.08
N ILE A 87 6.36 11.97 -6.33
CA ILE A 87 6.98 12.15 -5.02
C ILE A 87 8.43 12.60 -5.19
N ASP A 88 8.63 13.91 -5.21
CA ASP A 88 9.96 14.53 -5.16
C ASP A 88 10.06 15.57 -4.03
N TYR A 89 11.28 15.87 -3.58
CA TYR A 89 11.55 16.85 -2.52
C TYR A 89 11.21 18.28 -2.94
N LYS A 90 11.14 18.55 -4.24
CA LYS A 90 10.76 19.84 -4.83
C LYS A 90 9.24 20.09 -4.73
N ASN A 91 8.44 19.03 -4.71
CA ASN A 91 6.98 19.11 -4.73
C ASN A 91 6.41 19.30 -3.31
N VAL A 92 6.64 20.48 -2.73
CA VAL A 92 6.25 20.81 -1.36
C VAL A 92 4.74 20.66 -1.14
N GLN A 93 3.91 20.96 -2.15
CA GLN A 93 2.45 20.83 -2.06
C GLN A 93 2.01 19.38 -1.78
N VAL A 94 2.62 18.42 -2.47
CA VAL A 94 2.35 16.99 -2.28
C VAL A 94 2.88 16.53 -0.93
N LEU A 95 4.11 16.91 -0.58
CA LEU A 95 4.74 16.51 0.67
C LEU A 95 4.07 17.10 1.92
N SER A 96 3.53 18.31 1.83
CA SER A 96 2.81 18.99 2.93
C SER A 96 1.59 18.19 3.39
N ARG A 97 0.90 17.49 2.47
CA ARG A 97 -0.22 16.60 2.81
C ARG A 97 0.19 15.47 3.75
N PHE A 98 1.43 14.99 3.67
CA PHE A 98 1.96 13.91 4.51
C PHE A 98 2.51 14.38 5.87
N VAL A 99 2.41 15.67 6.19
CA VAL A 99 2.93 16.26 7.44
C VAL A 99 1.78 16.83 8.27
N ASP A 100 1.85 16.62 9.58
CA ASP A 100 0.86 17.11 10.53
C ASP A 100 1.09 18.60 10.84
N ASN A 101 0.11 19.25 11.46
CA ASN A 101 0.21 20.67 11.86
C ASN A 101 1.41 20.94 12.79
N TYR A 102 1.92 19.89 13.45
CA TYR A 102 3.11 19.95 14.31
C TYR A 102 4.45 19.78 13.58
N GLY A 103 4.45 19.62 12.25
CA GLY A 103 5.66 19.30 11.51
C GLY A 103 6.10 17.85 11.68
N ARG A 104 5.20 16.94 12.08
CA ARG A 104 5.50 15.51 12.22
C ARG A 104 5.07 14.75 10.97
N ILE A 105 5.87 13.79 10.50
CA ILE A 105 5.50 12.97 9.33
C ILE A 105 4.38 12.00 9.75
N HIS A 106 3.33 11.90 8.95
CA HIS A 106 2.23 10.98 9.19
C HIS A 106 2.71 9.53 9.13
N ASN A 107 2.24 8.70 10.07
CA ASN A 107 2.48 7.26 10.03
C ASN A 107 1.74 6.63 8.83
N ARG A 108 2.32 5.57 8.26
CA ARG A 108 1.73 4.76 7.19
C ARG A 108 0.28 4.34 7.49
N ARG A 109 -0.06 4.05 8.75
CA ARG A 109 -1.44 3.67 9.12
C ARG A 109 -2.48 4.76 8.87
N LYS A 110 -2.07 6.04 8.92
CA LYS A 110 -2.94 7.20 8.69
C LYS A 110 -3.05 7.53 7.19
N THR A 111 -1.95 7.38 6.45
CA THR A 111 -1.90 7.67 5.00
C THR A 111 -2.37 6.51 4.14
N ARG A 112 -2.25 5.26 4.63
CA ARG A 112 -2.55 3.99 3.94
C ARG A 112 -1.83 3.77 2.61
N VAL A 113 -0.73 4.49 2.37
CA VAL A 113 0.15 4.26 1.22
C VAL A 113 0.91 2.94 1.32
N THR A 114 1.44 2.43 0.21
CA THR A 114 2.35 1.26 0.21
C THR A 114 3.64 1.55 0.98
N ALA A 115 4.31 0.51 1.49
CA ALA A 115 5.55 0.69 2.25
C ALA A 115 6.68 1.31 1.39
N LYS A 116 6.73 0.97 0.09
CA LYS A 116 7.65 1.57 -0.89
C LYS A 116 7.43 3.08 -1.00
N MET A 117 6.18 3.50 -1.15
CA MET A 117 5.79 4.90 -1.23
C MET A 117 6.11 5.66 0.06
N GLN A 118 5.75 5.12 1.23
CA GLN A 118 6.06 5.76 2.53
C GLN A 118 7.57 6.01 2.72
N ARG A 119 8.43 5.07 2.31
CA ARG A 119 9.89 5.26 2.35
C ARG A 119 10.35 6.38 1.43
N LYS A 120 9.79 6.46 0.21
CA LYS A 120 10.09 7.54 -0.75
C LYS A 120 9.65 8.90 -0.18
N VAL A 121 8.43 9.01 0.33
CA VAL A 121 7.89 10.21 0.99
C VAL A 121 8.79 10.64 2.16
N THR A 122 9.16 9.72 3.04
CA THR A 122 10.00 10.04 4.21
C THR A 122 11.36 10.59 3.80
N ARG A 123 12.00 9.99 2.78
CA ARG A 123 13.27 10.48 2.23
C ARG A 123 13.12 11.85 1.59
N ALA A 124 12.06 12.07 0.80
CA ALA A 124 11.78 13.35 0.16
C ALA A 124 11.53 14.46 1.18
N ILE A 125 10.71 14.22 2.21
CA ILE A 125 10.46 15.20 3.29
C ILE A 125 11.76 15.55 4.02
N LYS A 126 12.58 14.55 4.36
CA LYS A 126 13.87 14.81 5.03
C LYS A 126 14.79 15.68 4.18
N ARG A 127 14.90 15.41 2.87
CA ARG A 127 15.66 16.24 1.93
C ARG A 127 15.10 17.66 1.84
N ALA A 128 13.79 17.80 1.67
CA ALA A 128 13.13 19.10 1.59
C ALA A 128 13.40 19.95 2.84
N ARG A 129 13.43 19.32 4.02
CA ARG A 129 13.77 20.00 5.27
C ARG A 129 15.23 20.43 5.38
N HIS A 130 16.18 19.61 4.93
CA HIS A 130 17.59 20.00 4.87
C HIS A 130 17.82 21.18 3.92
N LEU A 131 17.02 21.28 2.86
CA LEU A 131 17.04 22.38 1.90
C LEU A 131 16.16 23.58 2.32
N ALA A 132 15.65 23.59 3.55
CA ALA A 132 14.75 24.62 4.07
C ALA A 132 13.46 24.86 3.27
N LEU A 133 13.04 23.91 2.42
CA LEU A 133 11.77 23.96 1.67
C LEU A 133 10.56 23.60 2.56
N MET A 134 10.80 22.89 3.66
CA MET A 134 9.76 22.50 4.62
C MET A 134 10.21 22.72 6.06
N PRO A 135 9.29 23.11 6.97
CA PRO A 135 9.62 23.28 8.37
C PRO A 135 9.79 21.97 9.15
N TYR A 136 10.58 22.06 10.20
CA TYR A 136 10.72 21.02 11.23
C TYR A 136 9.70 21.16 12.35
N THR A 137 9.31 22.38 12.69
CA THR A 137 8.49 22.69 13.87
C THR A 137 7.08 23.12 13.48
N GLY A 138 6.11 22.71 14.30
CA GLY A 138 4.71 23.15 14.15
C GLY A 138 4.52 24.64 14.31
N GLU A 139 5.41 25.30 15.07
CA GLU A 139 5.34 26.75 15.24
C GLU A 139 5.52 27.48 13.91
N HIS A 140 6.51 27.06 13.09
CA HIS A 140 6.68 27.63 11.76
C HIS A 140 5.46 27.40 10.87
N ILE A 141 4.80 26.24 10.98
CA ILE A 141 3.58 25.92 10.22
C ILE A 141 2.39 26.78 10.68
N ARG A 142 2.27 27.06 11.97
CA ARG A 142 1.19 27.90 12.51
C ARG A 142 1.35 29.37 12.16
N ILE A 143 2.59 29.86 12.17
CA ILE A 143 2.91 31.23 11.78
C ILE A 143 2.63 31.42 10.28
N THR A 144 3.15 30.52 9.43
CA THR A 144 2.92 30.57 7.97
C THR A 144 1.50 30.19 7.56
N GLY A 145 0.83 29.35 8.34
CA GLY A 145 -0.52 28.87 8.11
C GLY A 145 -1.62 29.67 8.79
N ARG A 146 -1.30 30.84 9.36
CA ARG A 146 -2.28 31.84 9.81
C ARG A 146 -3.00 32.40 8.58
N ARG A 147 -3.88 31.59 7.99
CA ARG A 147 -4.83 32.05 6.98
C ARG A 147 -5.75 33.05 7.66
N GLY A 148 -5.62 34.32 7.28
CA GLY A 148 -6.62 35.33 7.53
C GLY A 148 -7.94 35.00 6.83
#